data_AF-A0A820P7X9-F1
#
_entry.id   AF-A0A820P7X9-F1
#
_cell.length_a   1.000
_cell.length_b   1.000
_cell.length_c   1.000
_cell.angle_alpha   90.00
_cell.angle_beta   90.00
_cell.angle_gamma   90.00
#
_symmetry.space_group_name_H-M   'P 1'
#
loop_
_entity.id
_entity.type
_entity.pdbx_description
1 polymer ?
#
loop_
_entity_poly.entity_id
_entity_poly.type
_entity_poly.pdbx_seq_one_letter_code
_entity_poly.pdbx_strand_id
1 'polypeptide(L)'
;YKSIPVTNISFLLRTQISHEIHLKQVLQSNISVCDINGTSDLSNLIAFHPVKSLPFDVMHDYSERVCMITVNSILKAFSARRILTYAQIESRLEDFKYGQNDESNKPPVTKQKHLTNNHIAGSASQKLLLFQLLPVIFNDVIDRLTDILPIYICLREIVSIVFATKI
;
A
#
# COMPACT_ATOMS: atom_id res chain seq x y z
N TYR A 1 16.91 5.97 22.60
CA TYR A 1 16.42 6.27 21.24
C TYR A 1 17.59 6.70 20.37
N LYS A 2 18.19 5.75 19.62
CA LYS A 2 19.23 6.09 18.63
C LYS A 2 18.49 6.47 17.34
N SER A 3 18.53 7.74 17.00
CA SER A 3 18.12 8.27 15.71
C SER A 3 18.87 7.52 14.61
N ILE A 4 18.12 6.77 13.80
CA ILE A 4 18.62 6.16 12.58
C ILE A 4 19.11 7.30 11.69
N PRO A 5 20.33 7.23 11.13
CA PRO A 5 20.81 8.25 10.21
C PRO A 5 19.91 8.20 8.98
N VAL A 6 19.02 9.18 8.84
CA VAL A 6 18.31 9.43 7.59
C VAL A 6 19.38 9.90 6.63
N THR A 7 19.90 8.97 5.80
CA THR A 7 20.67 9.32 4.62
C THR A 7 19.84 10.37 3.90
N ASN A 8 20.43 11.56 3.71
CA ASN A 8 19.79 12.69 3.05
C ASN A 8 19.60 12.34 1.57
N ILE A 9 18.65 11.45 1.27
CA ILE A 9 18.11 11.26 -0.05
C ILE A 9 17.26 12.49 -0.25
N SER A 10 17.84 13.52 -0.85
CA SER A 10 17.08 14.71 -1.24
C SER A 10 15.93 14.24 -2.12
N PHE A 11 14.71 14.26 -1.59
CA PHE A 11 13.53 13.95 -2.36
C PHE A 11 13.41 14.97 -3.49
N LEU A 12 13.68 14.54 -4.72
CA LEU A 12 13.56 15.40 -5.88
C LEU A 12 12.13 15.27 -6.42
N LEU A 13 11.32 16.29 -6.16
CA LEU A 13 9.97 16.35 -6.71
C LEU A 13 10.04 16.31 -8.25
N ARG A 14 9.23 15.45 -8.86
CA ARG A 14 9.14 15.37 -10.33
C ARG A 14 8.65 16.70 -10.88
N THR A 15 9.43 17.29 -11.78
CA THR A 15 9.03 18.47 -12.54
C THR A 15 8.47 18.04 -13.89
N GLN A 16 7.83 18.96 -14.62
CA GLN A 16 7.39 18.69 -15.98
C GLN A 16 8.57 18.29 -16.87
N ILE A 17 9.71 18.97 -16.70
CA ILE A 17 10.93 18.70 -17.45
C ILE A 17 11.46 17.28 -17.16
N SER A 18 11.55 16.89 -15.88
CA SER A 18 12.03 15.55 -15.54
C SER A 18 11.06 14.45 -15.99
N HIS A 19 9.76 14.71 -15.95
CA HIS A 19 8.75 13.82 -16.52
C HIS A 19 8.96 13.58 -18.02
N GLU A 20 9.15 14.64 -18.82
CA GLU A 20 9.39 14.54 -20.26
C GLU A 20 10.68 13.77 -20.59
N ILE A 21 11.74 13.95 -19.79
CA ILE A 21 12.99 13.21 -19.95
C ILE A 21 12.76 11.72 -19.72
N HIS A 22 12.10 11.35 -18.62
CA HIS A 22 11.81 9.95 -18.31
C HIS A 22 10.86 9.33 -19.34
N LEU A 23 9.84 10.07 -19.80
CA LEU A 23 8.92 9.60 -20.84
C LEU A 23 9.66 9.25 -22.14
N LYS A 24 10.62 10.09 -22.56
CA LYS A 24 11.46 9.80 -23.73
C LYS A 24 12.28 8.52 -23.55
N GLN A 25 12.82 8.30 -22.35
CA GLN A 25 13.57 7.07 -22.04
C GLN A 25 12.69 5.82 -22.09
N VAL A 26 11.47 5.91 -21.57
CA VAL A 26 10.49 4.82 -21.61
C VAL A 26 10.12 4.47 -23.04
N LEU A 27 9.87 5.47 -23.90
CA LEU A 27 9.53 5.25 -25.31
C LEU A 27 10.68 4.66 -26.13
N GLN A 28 11.93 4.90 -25.74
CA GLN A 28 13.11 4.33 -26.40
C GLN A 28 13.41 2.90 -25.94
N SER A 29 13.20 2.62 -24.65
CA SER A 29 13.62 1.36 -24.03
C SER A 29 12.47 0.36 -23.83
N ASN A 30 11.21 0.78 -23.92
CA ASN A 30 10.01 0.04 -23.50
C ASN A 30 10.10 -0.51 -22.06
N ILE A 31 10.91 0.13 -21.21
CA ILE A 31 11.07 -0.23 -19.80
C ILE A 31 10.51 0.92 -18.96
N SER A 32 9.80 0.59 -17.89
CA SER A 32 9.31 1.57 -16.92
C SER A 32 10.47 2.32 -16.27
N VAL A 33 10.44 3.65 -16.29
CA VAL A 33 11.45 4.51 -15.67
C VAL A 33 10.75 5.40 -14.65
N CYS A 34 11.19 5.33 -13.40
CA CYS A 34 10.63 6.12 -12.29
C CYS A 34 9.09 6.03 -12.25
N ASP A 35 8.53 4.83 -12.36
CA ASP A 35 7.09 4.57 -12.39
C ASP A 35 6.31 5.19 -13.57
N ILE A 36 7.00 5.62 -14.64
CA ILE A 36 6.38 6.02 -15.90
C ILE A 36 6.38 4.81 -16.83
N ASN A 37 5.20 4.38 -17.26
CA ASN A 37 5.03 3.20 -18.10
C ASN A 37 4.74 3.55 -19.57
N GLY A 38 4.46 4.81 -19.87
CA GLY A 38 4.15 5.26 -21.23
C GLY A 38 3.49 6.64 -21.24
N THR A 39 3.01 7.02 -22.41
CA THR A 39 2.22 8.25 -22.61
C THR A 39 0.86 8.13 -21.95
N SER A 40 0.36 9.22 -21.37
CA SER A 40 -1.00 9.27 -20.84
C SER A 40 -1.99 9.50 -21.98
N ASP A 41 -3.13 8.79 -21.99
CA ASP A 41 -4.20 9.02 -22.97
C ASP A 41 -4.77 10.44 -22.91
N LEU A 42 -4.63 11.10 -21.76
CA LEU A 42 -5.07 12.46 -21.50
C LEU A 42 -4.08 13.51 -22.02
N SER A 43 -2.92 13.11 -22.56
CA SER A 43 -1.92 14.05 -23.09
C SER A 43 -2.43 14.92 -24.24
N ASN A 44 -3.50 14.48 -24.91
CA ASN A 44 -4.12 15.22 -26.01
C ASN A 44 -4.97 16.42 -25.52
N LEU A 45 -5.21 16.54 -24.21
CA LEU A 45 -5.98 17.65 -23.64
C LEU A 45 -5.07 18.88 -23.43
N ILE A 46 -5.53 20.03 -23.93
CA ILE A 46 -4.76 21.30 -24.00
C ILE A 46 -4.20 21.76 -22.64
N ALA A 47 -4.91 21.48 -21.54
CA ALA A 47 -4.55 21.94 -20.19
C ALA A 47 -4.14 20.80 -19.24
N PHE A 48 -3.90 19.59 -19.77
CA PHE A 48 -3.54 18.44 -18.96
C PHE A 48 -2.04 18.17 -19.00
N HIS A 49 -1.43 18.06 -17.83
CA HIS A 49 -0.10 17.51 -17.68
C HIS A 49 -0.07 16.61 -16.44
N PRO A 50 0.38 15.34 -16.51
CA PRO A 50 0.32 14.40 -15.38
C PRO A 50 0.88 14.96 -14.07
N VAL A 51 2.02 15.66 -14.14
CA VAL A 51 2.68 16.29 -12.98
C VAL A 51 1.87 17.43 -12.33
N LYS A 52 1.04 18.15 -13.08
CA LYS A 52 0.31 19.33 -12.57
C LYS A 52 -1.18 19.09 -12.35
N SER A 53 -1.76 18.20 -13.15
CA SER A 53 -3.21 18.08 -13.31
C SER A 53 -3.79 16.87 -12.57
N LEU A 54 -2.96 15.93 -12.12
CA LEU A 54 -3.41 14.81 -11.29
C LEU A 54 -3.11 15.12 -9.81
N PRO A 55 -4.15 15.35 -8.98
CA PRO A 55 -3.96 15.48 -7.56
C PRO A 55 -3.58 14.14 -6.94
N PHE A 56 -3.00 14.20 -5.74
CA PHE A 56 -2.75 13.05 -4.90
C PHE A 56 -4.06 12.29 -4.63
N ASP A 57 -4.10 10.98 -4.90
CA ASP A 57 -5.26 10.14 -4.65
C ASP A 57 -4.98 9.28 -3.43
N VAL A 58 -5.55 9.69 -2.29
CA VAL A 58 -5.39 9.00 -1.01
C VAL A 58 -5.73 7.51 -1.11
N MET A 59 -6.76 7.13 -1.87
CA MET A 59 -7.15 5.74 -1.99
C MET A 59 -6.13 4.93 -2.79
N HIS A 60 -5.67 5.44 -3.92
CA HIS A 60 -4.68 4.72 -4.73
C HIS A 60 -3.28 4.73 -4.10
N ASP A 61 -2.86 5.86 -3.53
CA ASP A 61 -1.51 6.03 -3.00
C ASP A 61 -1.37 5.40 -1.61
N TYR A 62 -2.32 5.62 -0.69
CA TYR A 62 -2.28 4.97 0.62
C TYR A 62 -2.93 3.59 0.59
N SER A 63 -4.24 3.52 0.35
CA SER A 63 -5.00 2.28 0.57
C SER A 63 -4.52 1.14 -0.33
N GLU A 64 -4.25 1.42 -1.61
CA GLU A 64 -3.84 0.37 -2.54
C GLU A 64 -2.34 0.06 -2.53
N ARG A 65 -1.49 1.05 -2.27
CA ARG A 65 -0.03 0.89 -2.31
C ARG A 65 0.57 0.79 -0.92
N VAL A 66 0.73 1.91 -0.22
CA VAL A 66 1.51 1.97 1.02
C VAL A 66 0.97 1.04 2.10
N CYS A 67 -0.35 1.02 2.30
CA CYS A 67 -1.00 0.13 3.26
C CYS A 67 -0.79 -1.34 2.88
N MET A 68 -0.97 -1.71 1.61
CA MET A 68 -0.84 -3.11 1.17
C MET A 68 0.60 -3.62 1.16
N ILE A 69 1.59 -2.76 0.91
CA ILE A 69 3.00 -3.12 1.07
C ILE A 69 3.28 -3.51 2.53
N THR A 70 2.74 -2.73 3.47
CA THR A 70 2.89 -3.00 4.91
C THR A 70 2.17 -4.27 5.34
N VAL A 71 0.91 -4.46 4.91
CA VAL A 71 0.14 -5.69 5.17
C VAL A 71 0.87 -6.92 4.61
N ASN A 72 1.30 -6.87 3.35
CA ASN A 72 2.06 -7.97 2.76
C ASN A 72 3.35 -8.28 3.53
N SER A 73 4.07 -7.26 3.96
CA SER A 73 5.28 -7.42 4.77
C SER A 73 4.99 -8.14 6.09
N ILE A 74 3.91 -7.77 6.78
CA ILE A 74 3.47 -8.42 8.03
C ILE A 74 3.09 -9.88 7.79
N LEU A 75 2.26 -10.15 6.78
CA LEU A 75 1.78 -11.50 6.50
C LEU A 75 2.94 -12.43 6.08
N LYS A 76 3.90 -11.91 5.30
CA LYS A 76 5.15 -12.63 4.99
C LYS A 76 6.01 -12.86 6.21
N ALA A 77 6.12 -11.88 7.11
CA ALA A 77 6.91 -12.01 8.33
C ALA A 77 6.34 -13.08 9.26
N PHE A 78 5.01 -13.22 9.36
CA PHE A 78 4.38 -14.31 10.11
C PHE A 78 4.83 -15.68 9.59
N SER A 79 4.83 -15.88 8.27
CA SER A 79 5.28 -17.14 7.67
C SER A 79 6.79 -17.36 7.81
N ALA A 80 7.60 -16.33 7.50
CA ALA A 80 9.05 -16.41 7.57
C ALA A 80 9.57 -16.73 8.98
N ARG A 81 8.91 -16.19 10.01
CA ARG A 81 9.24 -16.44 11.42
C ARG A 81 8.54 -17.66 12.02
N ARG A 82 7.83 -18.44 11.20
CA ARG A 82 7.06 -19.62 11.62
C ARG A 82 6.07 -19.31 12.76
N ILE A 83 5.50 -18.11 12.74
CA ILE A 83 4.46 -17.68 13.69
C ILE A 83 3.11 -18.26 13.27
N LEU A 84 2.80 -18.16 11.98
CA LEU A 84 1.62 -18.74 11.33
C LEU A 84 2.01 -19.34 9.98
N THR A 85 1.29 -20.38 9.55
CA THR A 85 1.36 -20.87 8.17
C THR A 85 0.47 -20.03 7.25
N TYR A 86 0.70 -20.11 5.94
CA TYR A 86 -0.17 -19.43 4.96
C TYR A 86 -1.63 -19.88 5.05
N ALA A 87 -1.86 -21.17 5.30
CA ALA A 87 -3.21 -21.71 5.49
C ALA A 87 -3.90 -21.13 6.75
N GLN A 88 -3.15 -20.94 7.85
CA GLN A 88 -3.68 -20.30 9.06
C GLN A 88 -3.99 -18.82 8.85
N ILE A 89 -3.17 -18.12 8.06
CA ILE A 89 -3.43 -16.73 7.68
C ILE A 89 -4.71 -16.63 6.84
N GLU A 90 -4.84 -17.49 5.83
CA GLU A 90 -6.01 -17.53 4.94
C GLU A 90 -7.29 -17.84 5.73
N SER A 91 -7.31 -18.89 6.57
CA SER A 91 -8.44 -19.22 7.43
C SER A 91 -8.82 -18.05 8.35
N ARG A 92 -7.86 -17.39 8.99
CA ARG A 92 -8.18 -16.22 9.85
C ARG A 92 -8.83 -15.07 9.07
N LEU A 93 -8.40 -14.80 7.85
CA LEU A 93 -8.98 -13.75 7.02
C LEU A 93 -10.38 -14.12 6.51
N GLU A 94 -10.61 -15.40 6.21
CA GLU A 94 -11.92 -15.92 5.78
C GLU A 94 -12.94 -15.97 6.91
N ASP A 95 -12.52 -16.49 8.07
CA ASP A 95 -13.35 -16.76 9.25
C ASP A 95 -13.63 -15.50 10.10
N PHE A 96 -12.89 -14.41 9.87
CA PHE A 96 -13.11 -13.16 10.58
C PHE A 96 -14.52 -12.64 10.31
N LYS A 97 -15.26 -12.36 11.39
CA LYS A 97 -16.62 -11.82 11.33
C LYS A 97 -16.55 -10.31 11.27
N TYR A 98 -16.87 -9.75 10.10
CA TYR A 98 -16.97 -8.32 9.88
C TYR A 98 -18.28 -7.79 10.46
N GLY A 99 -18.27 -6.56 10.99
CA GLY A 99 -19.48 -5.90 11.46
C GLY A 99 -20.43 -5.58 10.29
N GLN A 100 -21.71 -5.34 10.59
CA GLN A 100 -22.74 -5.03 9.57
C GLN A 100 -22.33 -3.86 8.66
N ASN A 101 -21.66 -2.85 9.21
CA ASN A 101 -21.19 -1.69 8.44
C ASN A 101 -20.04 -2.04 7.48
N ASP A 102 -19.25 -3.05 7.81
CA ASP A 102 -18.04 -3.44 7.10
C ASP A 102 -18.28 -4.60 6.12
N GLU A 103 -19.43 -5.26 6.20
CA GLU A 103 -19.78 -6.43 5.39
C GLU A 103 -19.74 -6.14 3.88
N SER A 104 -20.18 -4.94 3.48
CA SER A 104 -20.11 -4.46 2.09
C SER A 104 -18.68 -4.29 1.57
N ASN A 105 -17.71 -4.09 2.47
CA ASN A 105 -16.30 -3.87 2.16
C ASN A 105 -15.43 -5.06 2.58
N LYS A 106 -16.01 -6.26 2.80
CA LYS A 106 -15.23 -7.45 3.16
C LYS A 106 -14.09 -7.67 2.14
N PRO A 107 -12.82 -7.77 2.58
CA PRO A 107 -11.71 -8.05 1.69
C PRO A 107 -11.88 -9.41 1.01
N PRO A 108 -11.48 -9.55 -0.26
CA PRO A 108 -11.48 -10.85 -0.91
C PRO A 108 -10.45 -11.78 -0.27
N VAL A 109 -10.67 -13.09 -0.44
CA VAL A 109 -9.78 -14.12 0.10
C VAL A 109 -8.34 -13.90 -0.36
N THR A 110 -7.44 -13.73 0.60
CA THR A 110 -6.00 -13.59 0.32
C THR A 110 -5.36 -14.97 0.31
N LYS A 111 -5.36 -15.59 -0.88
CA LYS A 111 -4.68 -16.88 -1.12
C LYS A 111 -3.16 -16.73 -1.05
N GLN A 112 -2.45 -17.83 -0.78
CA GLN A 112 -0.98 -17.86 -0.74
C GLN A 112 -0.30 -17.23 -1.99
N LYS A 113 -0.85 -17.45 -3.19
CA LYS A 113 -0.33 -16.87 -4.45
C LYS A 113 -0.33 -15.34 -4.49
N HIS A 114 -1.24 -14.70 -3.75
CA HIS A 114 -1.35 -13.24 -3.68
C HIS A 114 -0.20 -12.66 -2.84
N LEU A 115 0.13 -13.36 -1.75
CA LEU A 115 1.23 -13.01 -0.87
C LEU A 115 2.58 -13.16 -1.58
N THR A 116 2.80 -14.26 -2.31
CA THR A 116 4.05 -14.44 -3.06
C THR A 116 4.26 -13.34 -4.10
N ASN A 117 3.19 -12.91 -4.77
CA ASN A 117 3.24 -11.89 -5.82
C ASN A 117 3.16 -10.44 -5.31
N ASN A 118 3.21 -10.20 -3.98
CA ASN A 118 3.04 -8.87 -3.37
C ASN A 118 1.74 -8.15 -3.79
N HIS A 119 0.69 -8.89 -4.10
CA HIS A 119 -0.54 -8.34 -4.65
C HIS A 119 -1.77 -8.88 -3.93
N ILE A 120 -2.33 -8.09 -3.03
CA ILE A 120 -3.60 -8.36 -2.36
C ILE A 120 -4.73 -7.81 -3.23
N ALA A 121 -5.67 -8.69 -3.60
CA ALA A 121 -6.82 -8.30 -4.42
C ALA A 121 -7.82 -7.46 -3.62
N GLY A 122 -8.69 -6.74 -4.34
CA GLY A 122 -9.79 -5.97 -3.76
C GLY A 122 -9.79 -4.49 -4.16
N SER A 123 -10.88 -3.80 -3.85
CA SER A 123 -10.98 -2.35 -3.99
C SER A 123 -10.12 -1.62 -2.94
N ALA A 124 -9.89 -0.32 -3.14
CA ALA A 124 -9.23 0.51 -2.15
C ALA A 124 -9.92 0.49 -0.78
N SER A 125 -11.26 0.46 -0.72
CA SER A 125 -12.01 0.37 0.53
C SER A 125 -11.83 -0.98 1.24
N GLN A 126 -11.85 -2.08 0.49
CA GLN A 126 -11.58 -3.43 1.00
C GLN A 126 -10.17 -3.54 1.57
N LYS A 127 -9.17 -3.02 0.84
CA LYS A 127 -7.77 -3.00 1.26
C LYS A 127 -7.57 -2.14 2.52
N LEU A 128 -8.20 -0.97 2.58
CA LEU A 128 -8.15 -0.10 3.75
C LEU A 128 -8.76 -0.78 4.99
N LEU A 129 -9.91 -1.42 4.82
CA LEU A 129 -10.56 -2.17 5.90
C LEU A 129 -9.66 -3.29 6.43
N LEU A 130 -9.05 -4.07 5.54
CA LEU A 130 -8.07 -5.09 5.91
C LEU A 130 -6.91 -4.49 6.72
N PHE A 131 -6.35 -3.38 6.24
CA PHE A 131 -5.27 -2.68 6.93
C PHE A 131 -5.68 -2.22 8.33
N GLN A 132 -6.89 -1.67 8.49
CA GLN A 132 -7.39 -1.16 9.77
C GLN A 132 -7.69 -2.25 10.79
N LEU A 133 -8.22 -3.39 10.32
CA LEU A 133 -8.62 -4.53 11.15
C LEU A 133 -7.52 -5.57 11.36
N LEU A 134 -6.39 -5.46 10.65
CA LEU A 134 -5.23 -6.34 10.79
C LEU A 134 -4.84 -6.66 12.25
N PRO A 135 -4.70 -5.68 13.18
CA PRO A 135 -4.35 -5.96 14.57
C PRO A 135 -5.44 -6.73 15.31
N VAL A 136 -6.70 -6.61 14.90
CA VAL A 136 -7.81 -7.34 15.52
C VAL A 136 -7.81 -8.79 15.01
N ILE A 137 -7.61 -8.99 13.71
CA ILE A 137 -7.57 -10.32 13.08
C ILE A 137 -6.40 -11.17 13.63
N PHE A 138 -5.27 -10.54 13.91
CA PHE A 138 -4.03 -11.20 14.35
C PHE A 138 -3.61 -10.82 15.79
N ASN A 139 -4.57 -10.41 16.62
CA ASN A 139 -4.32 -9.85 17.96
C ASN A 139 -3.42 -10.75 18.86
N ASP A 140 -3.58 -12.06 18.76
CA ASP A 140 -2.85 -13.04 19.56
C ASP A 140 -1.38 -13.22 19.15
N VAL A 141 -0.97 -12.76 17.95
CA VAL A 141 0.37 -12.99 17.42
C VAL A 141 1.09 -11.75 16.93
N ILE A 142 0.39 -10.63 16.73
CA ILE A 142 0.96 -9.44 16.09
C ILE A 142 2.12 -8.84 16.89
N ASP A 143 2.08 -8.91 18.21
CA ASP A 143 3.13 -8.41 19.11
C ASP A 143 4.46 -9.15 18.96
N ARG A 144 4.46 -10.34 18.33
CA ARG A 144 5.68 -11.09 18.01
C ARG A 144 6.50 -10.45 16.88
N LEU A 145 5.94 -9.45 16.18
CA LEU A 145 6.60 -8.70 15.10
C LEU A 145 7.18 -7.37 15.62
N THR A 146 8.02 -7.43 16.66
CA THR A 146 8.49 -6.26 17.42
C THR A 146 9.20 -5.18 16.60
N ASP A 147 9.79 -5.52 15.46
CA ASP A 147 10.50 -4.64 14.54
C ASP A 147 9.61 -4.07 13.42
N ILE A 148 8.53 -4.77 13.05
CA ILE A 148 7.61 -4.35 11.97
C ILE A 148 6.39 -3.62 12.53
N LEU A 149 5.91 -4.04 13.70
CA LEU A 149 4.73 -3.48 14.36
C LEU A 149 4.83 -1.97 14.59
N PRO A 150 5.97 -1.39 15.06
CA PRO A 150 6.08 0.07 15.20
C PRO A 150 5.90 0.83 13.89
N ILE A 151 6.36 0.26 12.76
CA ILE A 151 6.19 0.86 11.42
C ILE A 151 4.72 0.87 11.04
N TYR A 152 4.04 -0.26 11.27
CA TYR A 152 2.60 -0.37 11.03
C TYR A 152 1.79 0.61 11.88
N ILE A 153 2.11 0.75 13.17
CA ILE A 153 1.43 1.69 14.09
C ILE A 153 1.61 3.13 13.59
N CYS A 154 2.85 3.53 13.27
CA CYS A 154 3.15 4.86 12.72
C CYS A 154 2.37 5.11 11.42
N LEU A 155 2.37 4.15 10.49
CA LEU A 155 1.59 4.28 9.26
C LEU A 155 0.08 4.37 9.55
N ARG A 156 -0.43 3.61 10.51
CA ARG A 156 -1.84 3.64 10.91
C ARG A 156 -2.24 4.99 11.47
N GLU A 157 -1.39 5.64 12.25
CA GLU A 157 -1.59 7.01 12.74
C GLU A 157 -1.65 8.00 11.57
N ILE A 158 -0.70 7.93 10.64
CA ILE A 158 -0.70 8.77 9.43
C ILE A 158 -1.99 8.57 8.63
N VAL A 159 -2.36 7.33 8.34
CA VAL A 159 -3.60 7.00 7.62
C VAL A 159 -4.82 7.52 8.38
N SER A 160 -4.86 7.41 9.71
CA SER A 160 -5.96 7.95 10.51
C SER A 160 -6.09 9.46 10.38
N ILE A 161 -4.98 10.19 10.32
CA ILE A 161 -4.98 11.65 10.13
C ILE A 161 -5.44 11.99 8.70
N VAL A 162 -4.93 11.28 7.70
CA VAL A 162 -5.26 11.53 6.28
C VAL A 162 -6.74 11.29 5.99
N PHE A 163 -7.36 10.29 6.62
CA PHE A 163 -8.78 9.98 6.47
C PHE A 163 -9.69 10.68 7.50
N ALA A 164 -9.14 11.55 8.36
CA ALA A 164 -9.93 12.27 9.34
C ALA A 164 -10.88 13.27 8.65
N THR A 165 -12.17 13.21 8.99
CA THR A 165 -13.19 14.13 8.44
C THR A 165 -13.17 15.51 9.09
N LYS A 166 -12.50 15.64 10.24
CA LYS A 166 -12.28 16.90 10.98
C LYS A 166 -10.90 16.84 11.62
N ILE A 167 -10.17 17.96 11.53
CA ILE A 167 -8.87 18.19 12.20
C ILE A 167 -9.13 19.06 13.43
#